data_AF-A0A521ZUM2-F1
#
_entry.id   AF-A0A521ZUM2-F1
#
_cell.length_a   1.000
_cell.length_b   1.000
_cell.length_c   1.000
_cell.angle_alpha   90.00
_cell.angle_beta   90.00
_cell.angle_gamma   90.00
#
_symmetry.space_group_name_H-M   'P 1'
#
loop_
_entity.id
_entity.type
_entity.pdbx_description
1 polymer ?
#
loop_
_entity_poly.entity_id
_entity_poly.type
_entity_poly.pdbx_seq_one_letter_code
_entity_poly.pdbx_strand_id
1 'polypeptide(L)'
;MNSDFSVAAHWPGEFDEAGLQKWAAALRQKLAAPQVSLGLVFVTPRFFEHASQVLEIIRLHARIPVLLGCSSGALIAGENEIEENAGLVLALYALPGAELKAFHFEQPQIETAGEKDYWPNETGVAPDKTNGWLVFADPFHMDAEGWMRSWNEAYAPLPVLGGLASGDPKEQRTQV
;
A
#
# COMPACT_ATOMS: atom_id res chain seq x y z
N MET A 1 10.17 15.18 -13.17
CA MET A 1 10.39 13.96 -12.37
C MET A 1 11.31 13.03 -13.11
N ASN A 2 12.32 12.49 -12.43
CA ASN A 2 13.16 11.45 -13.01
C ASN A 2 12.35 10.12 -13.04
N SER A 3 12.03 9.63 -14.24
CA SER A 3 11.27 8.39 -14.45
C SER A 3 12.14 7.12 -14.38
N ASP A 4 13.42 7.25 -14.03
CA ASP A 4 14.35 6.14 -13.91
C ASP A 4 13.92 5.15 -12.82
N PHE A 5 13.43 5.67 -11.69
CA PHE A 5 13.12 4.86 -10.51
C PHE A 5 11.67 4.96 -10.04
N SER A 6 10.91 5.96 -10.48
CA SER A 6 9.53 6.13 -10.04
C SER A 6 8.66 6.84 -11.06
N VAL A 7 7.40 6.41 -11.16
CA VAL A 7 6.34 7.12 -11.89
C VAL A 7 5.04 7.03 -11.10
N ALA A 8 4.21 8.05 -11.16
CA ALA A 8 2.88 8.04 -10.58
C ALA A 8 1.85 8.59 -11.56
N ALA A 9 0.63 8.09 -11.49
CA ALA A 9 -0.50 8.65 -12.21
C ALA A 9 -1.79 8.54 -11.40
N HIS A 10 -2.70 9.41 -11.77
CA HIS A 10 -4.06 9.50 -11.25
C HIS A 10 -5.05 8.92 -12.28
N TRP A 11 -6.03 8.18 -11.79
CA TRP A 11 -7.21 7.73 -12.54
C TRP A 11 -8.43 8.46 -11.98
N PRO A 12 -8.96 9.48 -12.71
CA PRO A 12 -10.12 10.26 -12.27
C PRO A 12 -11.47 9.60 -12.57
N GLY A 13 -11.48 8.55 -13.40
CA GLY A 13 -12.72 7.93 -13.89
C GLY A 13 -13.41 7.04 -12.87
N GLU A 14 -14.64 6.62 -13.21
CA GLU A 14 -15.31 5.51 -12.53
C GLU A 14 -14.58 4.18 -12.77
N PHE A 15 -15.13 3.10 -12.22
CA PHE A 15 -14.74 1.77 -12.61
C PHE A 15 -15.04 1.53 -14.11
N ASP A 16 -13.97 1.44 -14.89
CA ASP A 16 -13.96 0.98 -16.28
C ASP A 16 -12.81 0.00 -16.41
N GLU A 17 -13.14 -1.29 -16.50
CA GLU A 17 -12.15 -2.36 -16.57
C GLU A 17 -11.17 -2.15 -17.74
N ALA A 18 -11.68 -1.94 -18.95
CA ALA A 18 -10.84 -1.78 -20.14
C ALA A 18 -10.00 -0.50 -20.08
N GLY A 19 -10.56 0.57 -19.50
CA GLY A 19 -9.87 1.82 -19.21
C GLY A 19 -8.71 1.63 -18.24
N LEU A 20 -8.96 0.98 -17.10
CA LEU A 20 -7.95 0.70 -16.07
C LEU A 20 -6.83 -0.19 -16.59
N GLN A 21 -7.15 -1.22 -17.38
CA GLN A 21 -6.14 -2.09 -18.01
C GLN A 21 -5.16 -1.27 -18.88
N LYS A 22 -5.71 -0.42 -19.76
CA LYS A 22 -4.91 0.44 -20.65
C LYS A 22 -4.11 1.47 -19.86
N TRP A 23 -4.72 2.09 -18.86
CA TRP A 23 -4.08 3.10 -18.02
C TRP A 23 -2.92 2.52 -17.21
N ALA A 24 -3.11 1.36 -16.56
CA ALA A 24 -2.06 0.69 -15.80
C ALA A 24 -0.89 0.24 -16.69
N ALA A 25 -1.19 -0.32 -17.87
CA ALA A 25 -0.16 -0.68 -18.84
C ALA A 25 0.62 0.56 -19.35
N ALA A 26 -0.07 1.66 -19.61
CA ALA A 26 0.55 2.92 -20.02
C ALA A 26 1.43 3.51 -18.92
N LEU A 27 0.98 3.49 -17.66
CA LEU A 27 1.80 3.93 -16.52
C LEU A 27 3.06 3.09 -16.39
N ARG A 28 2.94 1.76 -16.52
CA ARG A 28 4.10 0.87 -16.52
C ARG A 28 5.11 1.21 -17.61
N GLN A 29 4.66 1.56 -18.81
CA GLN A 29 5.56 1.95 -19.92
C GLN A 29 6.32 3.26 -19.64
N LYS A 30 5.80 4.13 -18.76
CA LYS A 30 6.50 5.37 -18.38
C LYS A 30 7.69 5.12 -17.45
N LEU A 31 7.70 4.01 -16.69
CA LEU A 31 8.82 3.65 -15.83
C LEU A 31 9.96 3.11 -16.70
N ALA A 32 11.09 3.81 -16.74
CA ALA A 32 12.23 3.43 -17.58
C ALA A 32 12.86 2.10 -17.13
N ALA A 33 12.77 1.77 -15.85
CA ALA A 33 13.26 0.51 -15.32
C ALA A 33 12.58 -0.71 -15.96
N PRO A 34 13.34 -1.80 -16.21
CA PRO A 34 12.83 -3.00 -16.87
C PRO A 34 11.84 -3.79 -16.01
N GLN A 35 11.81 -3.56 -14.69
CA GLN A 35 10.92 -4.23 -13.75
C GLN A 35 10.41 -3.24 -12.70
N VAL A 36 9.18 -3.49 -12.23
CA VAL A 36 8.61 -2.82 -11.06
C VAL A 36 9.00 -3.65 -9.84
N SER A 37 9.44 -2.99 -8.77
CA SER A 37 9.68 -3.61 -7.46
C SER A 37 8.46 -3.47 -6.56
N LEU A 38 7.86 -2.28 -6.51
CA LEU A 38 6.75 -1.94 -5.63
C LEU A 38 5.72 -1.09 -6.38
N GLY A 39 4.44 -1.41 -6.19
CA GLY A 39 3.33 -0.52 -6.49
C GLY A 39 2.74 0.03 -5.19
N LEU A 40 2.53 1.34 -5.12
CA LEU A 40 1.73 1.98 -4.08
C LEU A 40 0.42 2.48 -4.66
N VAL A 41 -0.69 2.05 -4.08
CA VAL A 41 -2.03 2.42 -4.54
C VAL A 41 -2.82 3.10 -3.43
N PHE A 42 -3.51 4.19 -3.78
CA PHE A 42 -4.44 4.87 -2.89
C PHE A 42 -5.78 5.01 -3.59
N VAL A 43 -6.84 4.48 -2.96
CA VAL A 43 -8.19 4.45 -3.54
C VAL A 43 -9.16 5.27 -2.71
N THR A 44 -10.07 5.98 -3.37
CA THR A 44 -11.15 6.70 -2.68
C THR A 44 -12.34 5.77 -2.42
N PRO A 45 -13.25 6.09 -1.46
CA PRO A 45 -14.39 5.26 -1.09
C PRO A 45 -15.26 4.78 -2.26
N ARG A 46 -15.33 5.56 -3.33
CA ARG A 46 -16.10 5.21 -4.53
C ARG A 46 -15.70 3.90 -5.19
N PHE A 47 -14.47 3.45 -4.98
CA PHE A 47 -13.95 2.20 -5.55
C PHE A 47 -14.13 1.00 -4.62
N PHE A 48 -14.68 1.16 -3.41
CA PHE A 48 -14.72 0.07 -2.43
C PHE A 48 -15.50 -1.16 -2.91
N GLU A 49 -16.59 -0.98 -3.65
CA GLU A 49 -17.37 -2.10 -4.23
C GLU A 49 -16.60 -2.86 -5.31
N HIS A 50 -15.57 -2.24 -5.90
CA HIS A 50 -14.75 -2.79 -6.97
C HIS A 50 -13.28 -2.98 -6.55
N ALA A 51 -12.94 -2.84 -5.26
CA ALA A 51 -11.56 -2.72 -4.81
C ALA A 51 -10.71 -3.93 -5.26
N SER A 52 -11.18 -5.14 -5.00
CA SER A 52 -10.47 -6.36 -5.41
C SER A 52 -10.22 -6.43 -6.93
N GLN A 53 -11.24 -6.09 -7.75
CA GLN A 53 -11.12 -6.10 -9.20
C GLN A 53 -10.12 -5.05 -9.70
N VAL A 54 -10.18 -3.84 -9.13
CA VAL A 54 -9.24 -2.77 -9.44
C VAL A 54 -7.81 -3.19 -9.11
N LEU A 55 -7.57 -3.75 -7.92
CA LEU A 55 -6.26 -4.20 -7.48
C LEU A 55 -5.69 -5.30 -8.38
N GLU A 56 -6.52 -6.26 -8.80
CA GLU A 56 -6.13 -7.30 -9.75
C GLU A 56 -5.72 -6.71 -11.11
N ILE A 57 -6.55 -5.81 -11.67
CA ILE A 57 -6.29 -5.18 -12.96
C ILE A 57 -4.97 -4.41 -12.93
N ILE A 58 -4.78 -3.53 -11.94
CA ILE A 58 -3.57 -2.72 -11.88
C ILE A 58 -2.33 -3.58 -11.63
N ARG A 59 -2.43 -4.61 -10.78
CA ARG A 59 -1.31 -5.51 -10.48
C ARG A 59 -0.86 -6.26 -11.73
N LEU A 60 -1.82 -6.81 -12.49
CA LEU A 60 -1.55 -7.57 -13.71
C LEU A 60 -0.98 -6.66 -14.80
N HIS A 61 -1.66 -5.57 -15.13
CA HIS A 61 -1.34 -4.76 -16.29
C HIS A 61 -0.15 -3.82 -16.07
N ALA A 62 0.09 -3.38 -14.82
CA ALA A 62 1.31 -2.67 -14.47
C ALA A 62 2.47 -3.59 -14.04
N ARG A 63 2.28 -4.92 -14.05
CA ARG A 63 3.31 -5.94 -13.74
C ARG A 63 3.94 -5.76 -12.37
N ILE A 64 3.09 -5.63 -11.35
CA ILE A 64 3.49 -5.30 -9.98
C ILE A 64 3.68 -6.59 -9.16
N PRO A 65 4.91 -6.91 -8.70
CA PRO A 65 5.11 -8.09 -7.88
C PRO A 65 4.61 -7.89 -6.45
N VAL A 66 4.88 -6.72 -5.84
CA VAL A 66 4.40 -6.32 -4.52
C VAL A 66 3.56 -5.06 -4.68
N LEU A 67 2.27 -5.16 -4.35
CA LEU A 67 1.32 -4.05 -4.34
C LEU A 67 0.91 -3.81 -2.88
N LEU A 68 1.03 -2.57 -2.43
CA LEU A 68 0.69 -2.15 -1.09
C LEU A 68 -0.07 -0.82 -1.17
N GLY A 69 -0.96 -0.54 -0.23
CA GLY A 69 -1.77 0.66 -0.30
C GLY A 69 -2.84 0.72 0.76
N CYS A 70 -3.69 1.73 0.67
CA CYS A 70 -4.90 1.81 1.47
C CYS A 70 -5.92 2.76 0.84
N SER A 71 -7.10 2.81 1.42
CA SER A 71 -8.07 3.84 1.10
C SER A 71 -7.64 5.20 1.65
N SER A 72 -8.01 6.26 0.95
CA SER A 72 -7.74 7.65 1.36
C SER A 72 -8.89 8.58 1.01
N GLY A 73 -9.09 9.64 1.81
CA GLY A 73 -10.06 10.70 1.54
C GLY A 73 -9.60 11.70 0.49
N ALA A 74 -8.28 11.83 0.30
CA ALA A 74 -7.63 12.67 -0.70
C ALA A 74 -6.42 11.94 -1.31
N LEU A 75 -6.08 12.28 -2.54
CA LEU A 75 -5.01 11.62 -3.29
C LEU A 75 -3.94 12.63 -3.69
N ILE A 76 -2.68 12.20 -3.73
CA ILE A 76 -1.56 13.01 -4.21
C ILE A 76 -0.95 12.35 -5.45
N ALA A 77 -0.88 13.08 -6.55
CA ALA A 77 -0.21 12.65 -7.77
C ALA A 77 0.74 13.73 -8.28
N GLY A 78 2.04 13.54 -8.04
CA GLY A 78 3.04 14.53 -8.38
C GLY A 78 2.91 15.78 -7.51
N GLU A 79 2.66 16.92 -8.14
CA GLU A 79 2.52 18.22 -7.45
C GLU A 79 1.05 18.57 -7.12
N ASN A 80 0.11 17.66 -7.41
CA ASN A 80 -1.32 17.91 -7.26
C ASN A 80 -1.90 17.10 -6.11
N GLU A 81 -2.62 17.78 -5.23
CA GLU A 81 -3.57 17.21 -4.31
C GLU A 81 -4.95 17.15 -4.97
N ILE A 82 -5.66 16.05 -4.78
CA ILE A 82 -6.90 15.72 -5.47
C ILE A 82 -7.91 15.21 -4.46
N GLU A 83 -8.96 15.99 -4.24
CA GLU A 83 -10.04 15.72 -3.28
C GLU A 83 -11.33 15.25 -3.99
N GLU A 84 -12.42 15.10 -3.23
CA GLU A 84 -13.79 14.86 -3.75
C GLU A 84 -13.97 13.58 -4.58
N ASN A 85 -13.77 12.40 -3.98
CA ASN A 85 -13.93 11.11 -4.69
C ASN A 85 -13.09 11.04 -5.97
N ALA A 86 -11.83 11.47 -5.85
CA ALA A 86 -10.80 11.52 -6.88
C ALA A 86 -10.43 10.17 -7.53
N GLY A 87 -11.18 9.09 -7.38
CA GLY A 87 -10.86 7.81 -7.98
C GLY A 87 -9.66 7.12 -7.32
N LEU A 88 -8.55 6.92 -8.02
CA LEU A 88 -7.34 6.31 -7.43
C LEU A 88 -6.03 6.88 -7.97
N VAL A 89 -4.97 6.73 -7.19
CA VAL A 89 -3.59 6.99 -7.59
C VAL A 89 -2.79 5.70 -7.51
N LEU A 90 -1.94 5.48 -8.52
CA LEU A 90 -0.95 4.41 -8.54
C LEU A 90 0.44 5.01 -8.76
N ALA A 91 1.37 4.64 -7.89
CA ALA A 91 2.80 4.92 -8.04
C ALA A 91 3.55 3.61 -8.22
N LEU A 92 4.46 3.56 -9.19
CA LEU A 92 5.33 2.42 -9.47
C LEU A 92 6.76 2.81 -9.15
N TYR A 93 7.47 1.93 -8.46
CA TYR A 93 8.85 2.11 -8.06
C TYR A 93 9.72 0.96 -8.56
N ALA A 94 10.92 1.31 -9.02
CA ALA A 94 12.02 0.38 -9.20
C ALA A 94 13.04 0.62 -8.09
N LEU A 95 13.31 -0.42 -7.30
CA LEU A 95 14.20 -0.39 -6.15
C LEU A 95 15.31 -1.44 -6.36
N PRO A 96 16.35 -1.15 -7.18
CA PRO A 96 17.39 -2.12 -7.48
C PRO A 96 18.09 -2.61 -6.22
N GLY A 97 18.20 -3.92 -6.06
CA GLY A 97 18.85 -4.55 -4.91
C GLY A 97 17.99 -4.60 -3.64
N ALA A 98 16.76 -4.06 -3.65
CA ALA A 98 15.84 -4.20 -2.54
C ALA A 98 15.17 -5.58 -2.54
N GLU A 99 15.09 -6.19 -1.37
CA GLU A 99 14.22 -7.35 -1.11
C GLU A 99 12.94 -6.84 -0.45
N LEU A 100 11.80 -7.15 -1.05
CA LEU A 100 10.49 -6.69 -0.58
C LEU A 100 9.65 -7.90 -0.19
N LYS A 101 9.13 -7.89 1.03
CA LYS A 101 8.19 -8.90 1.54
C LYS A 101 6.93 -8.21 2.03
N ALA A 102 5.79 -8.65 1.53
CA ALA A 102 4.49 -8.22 2.01
C ALA A 102 4.01 -9.15 3.13
N PHE A 103 3.39 -8.57 4.14
CA PHE A 103 2.77 -9.29 5.25
C PHE A 103 1.48 -8.58 5.65
N HIS A 104 0.38 -9.33 5.74
CA HIS A 104 -0.92 -8.83 6.18
C HIS A 104 -1.20 -9.37 7.58
N PHE A 105 -1.70 -8.51 8.46
CA PHE A 105 -2.06 -8.88 9.82
C PHE A 105 -3.34 -8.18 10.26
N GLU A 106 -4.00 -8.81 11.22
CA GLU A 106 -5.29 -8.39 11.75
C GLU A 106 -5.22 -8.28 13.28
N GLN A 107 -6.28 -7.74 13.88
CA GLN A 107 -6.42 -7.57 15.32
C GLN A 107 -6.09 -8.83 16.15
N PRO A 108 -6.49 -10.06 15.78
CA PRO A 108 -6.15 -11.26 16.56
C PRO A 108 -4.64 -11.51 16.70
N GLN A 109 -3.84 -11.14 15.69
CA GLN A 109 -2.38 -11.28 15.78
C GLN A 109 -1.78 -10.26 16.75
N ILE A 110 -2.36 -9.07 16.84
CA ILE A 110 -1.93 -8.04 17.80
C ILE A 110 -2.24 -8.49 19.23
N GLU A 111 -3.41 -9.07 19.45
CA GLU A 111 -3.82 -9.58 20.77
C GLU A 111 -2.95 -10.75 21.25
N THR A 112 -2.36 -11.49 20.31
CA THR A 112 -1.49 -12.64 20.59
C THR A 112 0.00 -12.25 20.67
N ALA A 113 0.38 -11.07 20.17
CA ALA A 113 1.76 -10.59 20.14
C ALA A 113 2.27 -10.23 21.55
N GLY A 114 2.71 -11.24 22.30
CA GLY A 114 3.19 -11.10 23.69
C GLY A 114 4.69 -11.31 23.90
N GLU A 115 5.42 -11.78 22.89
CA GLU A 115 6.85 -12.08 22.97
C GLU A 115 7.64 -11.40 21.85
N LYS A 116 8.91 -11.06 22.11
CA LYS A 116 9.81 -10.39 21.16
C LYS A 116 9.95 -11.12 19.81
N ASP A 117 9.93 -12.45 19.83
CA ASP A 117 10.13 -13.27 18.64
C ASP A 117 8.81 -13.53 17.87
N TYR A 118 7.66 -13.08 18.38
CA TYR A 118 6.37 -13.28 17.75
C TYR A 118 6.35 -12.72 16.32
N TRP A 119 6.62 -11.43 16.14
CA TRP A 119 6.58 -10.82 14.81
C TRP A 119 7.67 -11.32 13.85
N PRO A 120 8.92 -11.57 14.27
CA PRO A 120 9.91 -12.22 13.42
C PRO A 120 9.46 -13.61 12.92
N ASN A 121 8.76 -14.38 13.77
CA ASN A 121 8.20 -15.68 13.39
C ASN A 121 7.03 -15.52 12.40
N GLU A 122 6.08 -14.64 12.69
CA GLU A 122 4.89 -14.40 11.86
C GLU A 122 5.27 -13.83 10.48
N THR A 123 6.11 -12.80 10.46
CA THR A 123 6.57 -12.18 9.22
C THR A 123 7.60 -13.04 8.50
N GLY A 124 8.27 -13.96 9.20
CA GLY A 124 9.45 -14.68 8.72
C GLY A 124 10.62 -13.76 8.36
N VAL A 125 10.78 -12.63 9.05
CA VAL A 125 11.86 -11.65 8.85
C VAL A 125 12.54 -11.38 10.18
N ALA A 126 13.79 -11.80 10.33
CA ALA A 126 14.56 -11.48 11.52
C ALA A 126 14.93 -9.98 11.54
N PRO A 127 15.09 -9.35 12.73
CA PRO A 127 15.41 -7.93 12.81
C PRO A 127 16.71 -7.52 12.10
N ASP A 128 17.69 -8.41 11.95
CA ASP A 128 18.94 -8.15 11.22
C ASP A 128 18.81 -8.29 9.69
N LYS A 129 17.63 -8.66 9.19
CA LYS A 129 17.34 -8.90 7.75
C LYS A 129 16.49 -7.83 7.11
N THR A 130 16.10 -6.78 7.85
CA THR A 130 15.35 -5.65 7.31
C THR A 130 15.93 -4.33 7.79
N ASN A 131 15.70 -3.28 7.02
CA ASN A 131 16.08 -1.90 7.34
C ASN A 131 14.89 -1.03 7.76
N GLY A 132 13.68 -1.59 7.79
CA GLY A 132 12.47 -0.88 8.19
C GLY A 132 11.21 -1.53 7.64
N TRP A 133 10.07 -0.92 7.93
CA TRP A 133 8.75 -1.38 7.51
C TRP A 133 7.95 -0.24 6.90
N LEU A 134 7.19 -0.54 5.85
CA LEU A 134 6.15 0.33 5.31
C LEU A 134 4.79 -0.28 5.63
N VAL A 135 3.95 0.43 6.38
CA VAL A 135 2.71 -0.10 6.93
C VAL A 135 1.54 0.82 6.64
N PHE A 136 0.45 0.22 6.18
CA PHE A 136 -0.85 0.85 6.14
C PHE A 136 -1.79 0.11 7.08
N ALA A 137 -2.56 0.86 7.86
CA ALA A 137 -3.33 0.32 8.97
C ALA A 137 -4.75 0.86 8.94
N ASP A 138 -5.71 -0.01 9.27
CA ASP A 138 -7.11 0.37 9.41
C ASP A 138 -7.36 0.96 10.81
N PRO A 139 -7.66 2.25 10.93
CA PRO A 139 -7.87 2.88 12.22
C PRO A 139 -9.18 2.47 12.92
N PHE A 140 -10.13 1.83 12.22
CA PHE A 140 -11.43 1.48 12.81
C PHE A 140 -11.44 0.10 13.45
N HIS A 141 -10.62 -0.83 12.96
CA HIS A 141 -10.69 -2.24 13.33
C HIS A 141 -9.42 -2.80 13.99
N MET A 142 -8.45 -1.95 14.30
CA MET A 142 -7.13 -2.36 14.79
C MET A 142 -6.64 -1.49 15.95
N ASP A 143 -6.11 -2.11 17.01
CA ASP A 143 -5.37 -1.42 18.07
C ASP A 143 -3.97 -1.04 17.57
N ALA A 144 -3.87 0.12 16.91
CA ALA A 144 -2.62 0.64 16.37
C ALA A 144 -1.56 0.90 17.45
N GLU A 145 -1.95 1.26 18.66
CA GLU A 145 -0.99 1.50 19.74
C GLU A 145 -0.43 0.19 20.31
N GLY A 146 -1.30 -0.80 20.53
CA GLY A 146 -0.90 -2.14 20.94
C GLY A 146 -0.01 -2.82 19.91
N TRP A 147 -0.36 -2.69 18.64
CA TRP A 147 0.49 -3.11 17.53
C TRP A 147 1.86 -2.42 17.59
N MET A 148 1.91 -1.09 17.66
CA MET A 148 3.17 -0.34 17.67
C MET A 148 4.07 -0.72 18.88
N ARG A 149 3.49 -0.98 20.05
CA ARG A 149 4.23 -1.47 21.22
C ARG A 149 4.89 -2.82 20.95
N SER A 150 4.12 -3.82 20.55
CA SER A 150 4.64 -5.17 20.27
C SER A 150 5.62 -5.18 19.08
N TRP A 151 5.38 -4.36 18.06
CA TRP A 151 6.28 -4.23 16.91
C TRP A 151 7.63 -3.64 17.30
N ASN A 152 7.64 -2.65 18.20
CA ASN A 152 8.87 -2.06 18.71
C ASN A 152 9.68 -3.03 19.58
N GLU A 153 9.03 -3.90 20.36
CA GLU A 153 9.73 -4.95 21.10
C GLU A 153 10.51 -5.89 20.16
N ALA A 154 9.92 -6.21 19.01
CA ALA A 154 10.52 -7.07 17.98
C ALA A 154 11.61 -6.37 17.15
N TYR A 155 11.34 -5.14 16.66
CA TYR A 155 12.12 -4.52 15.58
C TYR A 155 12.84 -3.22 15.93
N ALA A 156 12.66 -2.64 17.13
CA ALA A 156 13.36 -1.40 17.45
C ALA A 156 14.90 -1.60 17.37
N PRO A 157 15.66 -0.61 16.84
CA PRO A 157 15.24 0.75 16.50
C PRO A 157 14.88 0.97 15.01
N LEU A 158 14.52 -0.08 14.27
CA LEU A 158 14.20 0.04 12.85
C LEU A 158 12.96 0.92 12.62
N PRO A 159 12.96 1.78 11.58
CA PRO A 159 11.85 2.68 11.32
C PRO A 159 10.61 1.93 10.81
N VAL A 160 9.45 2.44 11.19
CA VAL A 160 8.16 2.12 10.58
C VAL A 160 7.63 3.39 9.92
N LEU A 161 7.39 3.33 8.61
CA LEU A 161 6.85 4.41 7.79
C LEU A 161 5.46 4.01 7.28
N GLY A 162 4.65 4.97 6.85
CA GLY A 162 3.37 4.71 6.19
C GLY A 162 2.25 5.61 6.69
N GLY A 163 1.04 5.07 6.80
CA GLY A 163 -0.13 5.88 7.14
C GLY A 163 -1.36 5.08 7.55
N LEU A 164 -2.36 5.78 8.06
CA LEU A 164 -3.66 5.21 8.39
C LEU A 164 -4.59 5.32 7.18
N ALA A 165 -5.35 4.26 6.92
CA ALA A 165 -6.39 4.28 5.92
C ALA A 165 -7.47 5.29 6.30
N SER A 166 -8.02 5.97 5.31
CA SER A 166 -9.18 6.85 5.48
C SER A 166 -10.34 6.34 4.64
N GLY A 167 -11.56 6.53 5.11
CA GLY A 167 -12.77 6.05 4.44
C GLY A 167 -13.99 6.84 4.90
N ASP A 168 -15.18 6.27 4.79
CA ASP A 168 -16.39 6.91 5.32
C ASP A 168 -16.44 6.72 6.86
N PRO A 169 -16.31 7.79 7.67
CA PRO A 169 -16.34 7.67 9.12
C PRO A 169 -17.70 7.20 9.66
N LYS A 170 -18.79 7.39 8.91
CA LYS A 170 -20.12 6.92 9.30
C LYS A 170 -20.27 5.42 9.11
N GLU A 171 -19.65 4.88 8.06
CA GLU A 171 -19.64 3.44 7.79
C GLU A 171 -18.51 2.72 8.54
N GLN A 172 -17.56 3.46 9.12
CA GLN A 172 -16.35 2.93 9.77
C GLN A 172 -15.62 1.93 8.88
N ARG A 173 -15.58 2.22 7.58
CA ARG A 173 -15.09 1.30 6.55
C ARG A 173 -13.90 1.89 5.84
N THR A 174 -12.82 1.11 5.76
CA THR A 174 -11.63 1.42 4.95
C THR A 174 -11.27 0.25 4.03
N GLN A 175 -10.22 0.39 3.24
CA GLN A 175 -9.56 -0.69 2.50
C GLN A 175 -8.06 -0.64 2.80
N VAL A 176 -7.45 -1.78 3.08
CA VAL A 176 -6.00 -1.97 3.27
C VAL A 176 -5.57 -3.21 2.50
#